data_AF-A0A256ZCX7-F1
#
_entry.id   AF-A0A256ZCX7-F1
#
_cell.length_a   1.000
_cell.length_b   1.000
_cell.length_c   1.000
_cell.angle_alpha   90.00
_cell.angle_beta   90.00
_cell.angle_gamma   90.00
#
_symmetry.space_group_name_H-M   'P 1'
#
loop_
_entity.id
_entity.type
_entity.pdbx_description
1 polymer ?
#
loop_
_entity_poly.entity_id
_entity_poly.type
_entity_poly.pdbx_seq_one_letter_code
_entity_poly.pdbx_strand_id
1 'polypeptide(L)'
;MAVHGPFVDVNIGSPYEPMRRFALRRHFRSMEAAARIGASSWVFHPGLRTGVTYYYPGVEWRKTLQSIREIYRKAEELGIEALLENGTEPVPFVLKKVEDFERLLSDLKGDVDLKLAFDVGHANLNGQIQDFVKAFSGLIKHVHVHDNDGKSDLHLGLGRGTVNWPEVINALREAGYRGPLVVESVENVWESLVFLRSLLA
;
A
#
# COMPACT_ATOMS: atom_id res chain seq x y z
N MET A 1 4.18 13.45 -8.15
CA MET A 1 3.01 13.71 -7.28
C MET A 1 2.17 12.45 -7.25
N ALA A 2 1.80 11.96 -6.07
CA ALA A 2 0.97 10.76 -5.91
C ALA A 2 -0.46 11.16 -5.51
N VAL A 3 -1.45 10.36 -5.90
CA VAL A 3 -2.83 10.49 -5.43
C VAL A 3 -3.24 9.20 -4.74
N HIS A 4 -3.73 9.28 -3.52
CA HIS A 4 -4.30 8.14 -2.85
C HIS A 4 -5.70 7.84 -3.38
N GLY A 5 -5.91 6.60 -3.82
CA GLY A 5 -7.20 6.12 -4.30
C GLY A 5 -8.25 6.07 -3.18
N PRO A 6 -9.55 6.08 -3.52
CA PRO A 6 -10.59 5.89 -2.52
C PRO A 6 -10.47 4.49 -1.91
N PHE A 7 -10.64 4.36 -0.59
CA PHE A 7 -10.49 3.06 0.09
C PHE A 7 -11.59 2.75 1.10
N VAL A 8 -12.17 3.77 1.71
CA VAL A 8 -13.36 3.63 2.57
C VAL A 8 -14.55 3.15 1.72
N ASP A 9 -15.25 2.13 2.22
CA ASP A 9 -16.42 1.50 1.61
C ASP A 9 -16.22 0.94 0.20
N VAL A 10 -14.97 0.66 -0.19
CA VAL A 10 -14.65 -0.04 -1.45
C VAL A 10 -13.87 -1.31 -1.19
N ASN A 11 -14.23 -2.38 -1.90
CA ASN A 11 -13.54 -3.67 -1.83
C ASN A 11 -13.31 -4.23 -3.23
N ILE A 12 -12.08 -4.11 -3.73
CA ILE A 12 -11.66 -4.67 -5.02
C ILE A 12 -11.65 -6.21 -5.03
N GLY A 13 -11.64 -6.83 -3.85
CA GLY A 13 -11.73 -8.27 -3.65
C GLY A 13 -13.17 -8.77 -3.38
N SER A 14 -14.20 -7.94 -3.52
CA SER A 14 -15.56 -8.35 -3.18
C SER A 14 -15.99 -9.60 -3.98
N PRO A 15 -16.53 -10.63 -3.32
CA PRO A 15 -17.03 -11.83 -4.00
C PRO A 15 -18.33 -11.54 -4.75
N TYR A 16 -19.07 -10.50 -4.36
CA TYR A 16 -20.28 -10.06 -5.04
C TYR A 16 -19.91 -9.13 -6.20
N GLU A 17 -20.07 -9.63 -7.42
CA GLU A 17 -19.58 -8.96 -8.63
C GLU A 17 -20.08 -7.52 -8.80
N PRO A 18 -21.37 -7.19 -8.58
CA PRO A 18 -21.85 -5.80 -8.67
C PRO A 18 -21.11 -4.84 -7.72
N MET A 19 -20.76 -5.28 -6.51
CA MET A 19 -20.00 -4.47 -5.54
C MET A 19 -18.56 -4.27 -6.00
N ARG A 20 -17.90 -5.33 -6.48
CA ARG A 20 -16.55 -5.22 -7.05
C ARG A 20 -16.52 -4.27 -8.26
N ARG A 21 -17.52 -4.34 -9.14
CA ARG A 21 -17.64 -3.43 -10.30
C ARG A 21 -17.85 -1.98 -9.88
N PHE A 22 -18.63 -1.75 -8.82
CA PHE A 22 -18.78 -0.43 -8.23
C PHE A 22 -17.44 0.12 -7.70
N ALA A 23 -16.70 -0.69 -6.93
CA ALA A 23 -15.39 -0.32 -6.41
C ALA A 23 -14.42 0.06 -7.55
N LEU A 24 -14.28 -0.80 -8.58
CA LEU A 24 -13.43 -0.53 -9.74
C LEU A 24 -13.83 0.74 -10.48
N ARG A 25 -15.13 1.00 -10.67
CA ARG A 25 -15.60 2.24 -11.30
C ARG A 25 -15.18 3.49 -10.50
N ARG A 26 -15.22 3.42 -9.18
CA ARG A 26 -14.77 4.53 -8.31
C ARG A 26 -13.27 4.75 -8.44
N HIS A 27 -12.48 3.67 -8.43
CA HIS A 27 -11.04 3.74 -8.65
C HIS A 27 -10.68 4.31 -10.03
N PHE A 28 -11.31 3.83 -11.10
CA PHE A 28 -11.02 4.34 -12.46
C PHE A 28 -11.34 5.82 -12.62
N ARG A 29 -12.42 6.33 -12.01
CA ARG A 29 -12.70 7.76 -11.97
C ARG A 29 -11.63 8.55 -11.18
N SER A 30 -11.14 7.99 -10.08
CA SER A 30 -10.04 8.59 -9.30
C SER A 30 -8.73 8.60 -10.09
N MET A 31 -8.41 7.52 -10.81
CA MET A 31 -7.25 7.44 -11.69
C MET A 31 -7.32 8.45 -12.83
N GLU A 32 -8.48 8.60 -13.48
CA GLU A 32 -8.69 9.61 -14.52
C GLU A 32 -8.51 11.03 -13.99
N ALA A 33 -8.99 11.30 -12.77
CA ALA A 33 -8.78 12.59 -12.10
C ALA A 33 -7.30 12.80 -11.75
N ALA A 34 -6.61 11.78 -11.26
CA ALA A 34 -5.18 11.81 -10.94
C ALA A 34 -4.34 12.12 -12.20
N ALA A 35 -4.65 11.46 -13.33
CA ALA A 35 -4.00 11.73 -14.61
C ALA A 35 -4.23 13.18 -15.07
N ARG A 36 -5.45 13.71 -14.93
CA ARG A 36 -5.78 15.10 -15.31
C ARG A 36 -5.00 16.16 -14.54
N ILE A 37 -4.63 15.89 -13.29
CA ILE A 37 -3.81 16.81 -12.48
C ILE A 37 -2.31 16.55 -12.64
N GLY A 38 -1.90 15.65 -13.53
CA GLY A 38 -0.49 15.32 -13.77
C GLY A 38 0.14 14.49 -12.64
N ALA A 39 -0.65 13.70 -11.91
CA ALA A 39 -0.10 12.76 -10.94
C ALA A 39 0.75 11.70 -11.67
N SER A 40 1.92 11.39 -11.11
CA SER A 40 2.83 10.37 -11.62
C SER A 40 2.44 8.97 -11.13
N SER A 41 1.79 8.90 -9.97
CA SER A 41 1.40 7.64 -9.35
C SER A 41 0.04 7.71 -8.64
N TRP A 42 -0.57 6.55 -8.48
CA TRP A 42 -1.87 6.36 -7.84
C TRP A 42 -1.83 5.17 -6.90
N VAL A 43 -2.05 5.42 -5.60
CA VAL A 43 -1.94 4.40 -4.54
C VAL A 43 -3.29 3.75 -4.28
N PHE A 44 -3.32 2.44 -4.01
CA PHE A 44 -4.56 1.74 -3.65
C PHE A 44 -4.33 0.56 -2.72
N HIS A 45 -5.36 0.24 -1.94
CA HIS A 45 -5.32 -0.87 -1.00
C HIS A 45 -5.75 -2.21 -1.63
N PRO A 46 -5.36 -3.33 -0.99
CA PRO A 46 -5.81 -4.67 -1.33
C PRO A 46 -7.31 -4.89 -1.16
N GLY A 47 -7.79 -6.03 -1.66
CA GLY A 47 -9.14 -6.50 -1.33
C GLY A 47 -9.27 -6.88 0.15
N LEU A 48 -10.52 -6.92 0.62
CA LEU A 48 -10.90 -7.26 1.99
C LEU A 48 -11.59 -8.62 2.01
N ARG A 49 -11.25 -9.45 3.00
CA ARG A 49 -12.03 -10.64 3.38
C ARG A 49 -13.40 -10.21 3.90
N THR A 50 -14.39 -11.07 3.72
CA THR A 50 -15.77 -10.83 4.16
C THR A 50 -16.29 -12.06 4.91
N GLY A 51 -17.53 -12.00 5.41
CA GLY A 51 -18.17 -13.20 5.97
C GLY A 51 -18.25 -14.38 4.99
N VAL A 52 -18.21 -14.10 3.68
CA VAL A 52 -18.21 -15.13 2.62
C VAL A 52 -16.93 -15.98 2.65
N THR A 53 -15.80 -15.43 3.12
CA THR A 53 -14.52 -16.15 3.22
C THR A 53 -14.65 -17.46 4.00
N TYR A 54 -15.52 -17.51 5.02
CA TYR A 54 -15.75 -18.71 5.83
C TYR A 54 -16.32 -19.88 5.01
N TYR A 55 -17.18 -19.59 4.04
CA TYR A 55 -17.83 -20.60 3.19
C TYR A 55 -17.05 -20.88 1.90
N TYR A 56 -16.33 -19.87 1.39
CA TYR A 56 -15.58 -19.97 0.14
C TYR A 56 -14.15 -19.43 0.29
N PRO A 57 -13.25 -20.17 0.97
CA PRO A 57 -11.88 -19.73 1.21
C PRO A 57 -11.16 -19.31 -0.09
N GLY A 58 -10.50 -18.16 -0.02
CA GLY A 58 -9.71 -17.61 -1.13
C GLY A 58 -10.51 -16.99 -2.27
N VAL A 59 -11.84 -16.85 -2.17
CA VAL A 59 -12.62 -16.15 -3.20
C VAL A 59 -12.21 -14.69 -3.33
N GLU A 60 -11.98 -13.99 -2.20
CA GLU A 60 -11.56 -12.59 -2.22
C GLU A 60 -10.14 -12.42 -2.75
N TRP A 61 -9.26 -13.39 -2.51
CA TRP A 61 -7.93 -13.43 -3.13
C TRP A 61 -8.04 -13.47 -4.66
N ARG A 62 -8.79 -14.44 -5.20
CA ARG A 62 -8.99 -14.57 -6.66
C ARG A 62 -9.60 -13.29 -7.27
N LYS A 63 -10.57 -12.67 -6.58
CA LYS A 63 -11.19 -11.41 -7.02
C LYS A 63 -10.21 -10.23 -6.96
N THR A 64 -9.37 -10.17 -5.93
CA THR A 64 -8.31 -9.16 -5.81
C THR A 64 -7.32 -9.27 -6.97
N LEU A 65 -6.86 -10.48 -7.30
CA LEU A 65 -5.97 -10.71 -8.46
C LEU A 65 -6.59 -10.26 -9.78
N GLN A 66 -7.90 -10.49 -9.98
CA GLN A 66 -8.59 -10.02 -11.19
C GLN A 66 -8.64 -8.49 -11.22
N SER A 67 -9.01 -7.86 -10.10
CA SER A 67 -9.10 -6.41 -10.00
C SER A 67 -7.74 -5.72 -10.15
N ILE A 68 -6.65 -6.29 -9.62
CA ILE A 68 -5.29 -5.76 -9.82
C ILE A 68 -4.95 -5.73 -11.31
N ARG A 69 -5.20 -6.81 -12.06
CA ARG A 69 -4.97 -6.83 -13.53
C ARG A 69 -5.75 -5.73 -14.25
N GLU A 70 -7.01 -5.50 -13.86
CA GLU A 70 -7.85 -4.45 -14.45
C GLU A 70 -7.36 -3.04 -14.10
N ILE A 71 -6.93 -2.82 -12.85
CA ILE A 71 -6.35 -1.54 -12.39
C ILE A 71 -5.06 -1.24 -13.14
N TYR A 72 -4.14 -2.19 -13.27
CA TYR A 72 -2.88 -1.96 -13.97
C TYR A 72 -3.07 -1.70 -15.46
N ARG A 73 -4.02 -2.38 -16.13
CA ARG A 73 -4.39 -2.06 -17.51
C ARG A 73 -4.88 -0.61 -17.63
N LYS A 74 -5.75 -0.17 -16.73
CA LYS A 74 -6.24 1.22 -16.73
C LYS A 74 -5.12 2.22 -16.42
N ALA A 75 -4.15 1.83 -15.59
CA ALA A 75 -3.00 2.67 -15.25
C ALA A 75 -2.10 2.89 -16.48
N GLU A 76 -1.83 1.82 -17.24
CA GLU A 76 -1.11 1.86 -18.51
C GLU A 76 -1.82 2.74 -19.54
N GLU A 77 -3.14 2.58 -19.72
CA GLU A 77 -3.96 3.42 -20.61
C GLU A 77 -3.86 4.92 -20.27
N LEU A 78 -3.73 5.26 -18.99
CA LEU A 78 -3.68 6.63 -18.49
C LEU A 78 -2.24 7.18 -18.38
N GLY A 79 -1.22 6.34 -18.56
CA GLY A 79 0.18 6.72 -18.36
C GLY A 79 0.53 7.08 -16.91
N ILE A 80 -0.14 6.47 -15.92
CA ILE A 80 0.14 6.66 -14.49
C ILE A 80 0.61 5.36 -13.85
N GLU A 81 1.45 5.44 -12.82
CA GLU A 81 1.93 4.26 -12.09
C GLU A 81 0.94 3.86 -10.98
N ALA A 82 0.34 2.68 -11.05
CA ALA A 82 -0.49 2.15 -9.96
C ALA A 82 0.38 1.49 -8.89
N LEU A 83 0.17 1.85 -7.62
CA LEU A 83 0.98 1.39 -6.49
C LEU A 83 0.09 0.66 -5.48
N LEU A 84 0.37 -0.63 -5.26
CA LEU A 84 -0.36 -1.43 -4.30
C LEU A 84 0.24 -1.28 -2.90
N GLU A 85 -0.58 -0.98 -1.92
CA GLU A 85 -0.17 -0.78 -0.54
C GLU A 85 -0.33 -2.04 0.32
N ASN A 86 0.57 -2.27 1.29
CA ASN A 86 0.38 -3.30 2.30
C ASN A 86 -0.70 -2.89 3.30
N GLY A 87 -1.65 -3.78 3.58
CA GLY A 87 -2.76 -3.50 4.48
C GLY A 87 -2.37 -3.51 5.96
N THR A 88 -3.21 -2.87 6.77
CA THR A 88 -3.05 -2.73 8.22
C THR A 88 -3.87 -3.77 9.02
N GLU A 89 -3.48 -4.02 10.27
CA GLU A 89 -4.29 -4.75 11.25
C GLU A 89 -5.13 -3.77 12.09
N PRO A 90 -6.36 -4.12 12.51
CA PRO A 90 -7.06 -5.39 12.35
C PRO A 90 -7.93 -5.47 11.08
N VAL A 91 -7.74 -4.55 10.13
CA VAL A 91 -8.57 -4.51 8.91
C VAL A 91 -8.37 -5.81 8.12
N PRO A 92 -9.44 -6.46 7.63
CA PRO A 92 -9.36 -7.81 7.08
C PRO A 92 -8.81 -7.82 5.64
N PHE A 93 -7.75 -7.06 5.35
CA PHE A 93 -7.07 -7.08 4.05
C PHE A 93 -6.52 -8.49 3.74
N VAL A 94 -6.54 -8.83 2.45
CA VAL A 94 -5.97 -10.11 1.96
C VAL A 94 -4.45 -10.06 1.78
N LEU A 95 -3.84 -8.87 1.85
CA LEU A 95 -2.41 -8.62 1.68
C LEU A 95 -1.94 -7.69 2.80
N LYS A 96 -1.17 -8.22 3.76
CA LYS A 96 -0.65 -7.45 4.90
C LYS A 96 0.83 -7.75 5.16
N LYS A 97 1.21 -9.01 4.97
CA LYS A 97 2.50 -9.56 5.36
C LYS A 97 3.37 -9.92 4.16
N VAL A 98 4.67 -10.07 4.40
CA VAL A 98 5.64 -10.43 3.35
C VAL A 98 5.19 -11.67 2.57
N GLU A 99 4.71 -12.70 3.26
CA GLU A 99 4.28 -13.96 2.65
C GLU A 99 3.08 -13.79 1.71
N ASP A 100 2.18 -12.83 2.01
CA ASP A 100 1.06 -12.53 1.13
C ASP A 100 1.56 -11.91 -0.19
N PHE A 101 2.55 -11.02 -0.11
CA PHE A 101 3.13 -10.35 -1.28
C PHE A 101 4.02 -11.28 -2.12
N GLU A 102 4.75 -12.20 -1.50
CA GLU A 102 5.47 -13.26 -2.24
C GLU A 102 4.50 -14.12 -3.06
N ARG A 103 3.39 -14.52 -2.44
CA ARG A 103 2.32 -15.25 -3.14
C ARG A 103 1.72 -14.41 -4.27
N LEU A 104 1.48 -13.12 -4.04
CA LEU A 104 0.95 -12.21 -5.05
C LEU A 104 1.87 -12.14 -6.28
N LEU A 105 3.17 -12.01 -6.07
CA LEU A 105 4.16 -11.97 -7.15
C LEU A 105 4.18 -13.27 -7.95
N SER A 106 4.06 -14.41 -7.27
CA SER A 106 3.92 -15.71 -7.95
C SER A 106 2.64 -15.77 -8.80
N ASP A 107 1.49 -15.36 -8.26
CA ASP A 107 0.17 -15.46 -8.90
C ASP A 107 -0.05 -14.43 -10.05
N LEU A 108 0.74 -13.34 -10.08
CA LEU A 108 0.70 -12.30 -11.11
C LEU A 108 1.91 -12.32 -12.06
N LYS A 109 2.81 -13.28 -11.93
CA LYS A 109 4.05 -13.34 -12.70
C LYS A 109 3.77 -13.30 -14.21
N GLY A 110 4.28 -12.26 -14.87
CA GLY A 110 4.15 -12.05 -16.32
C GLY A 110 2.89 -11.31 -16.76
N ASP A 111 1.95 -11.05 -15.84
CA ASP A 111 0.71 -10.33 -16.16
C ASP A 111 0.79 -8.83 -15.84
N VAL A 112 1.56 -8.47 -14.80
CA VAL A 112 1.60 -7.14 -14.23
C VAL A 112 3.03 -6.80 -13.79
N ASP A 113 3.53 -5.62 -14.14
CA ASP A 113 4.76 -5.06 -13.55
C ASP A 113 4.43 -4.42 -12.19
N LEU A 114 4.32 -5.25 -11.16
CA LEU A 114 3.86 -4.82 -9.83
C LEU A 114 4.77 -3.77 -9.21
N LYS A 115 4.19 -2.67 -8.76
CA LYS A 115 4.83 -1.61 -7.98
C LYS A 115 4.11 -1.42 -6.65
N LEU A 116 4.87 -1.09 -5.61
CA LEU A 116 4.38 -1.03 -4.24
C LEU A 116 4.45 0.39 -3.67
N ALA A 117 3.41 0.75 -2.94
CA ALA A 117 3.47 1.75 -1.89
C ALA A 117 3.75 0.99 -0.58
N PHE A 118 4.86 1.25 0.07
CA PHE A 118 5.21 0.60 1.32
C PHE A 118 4.78 1.48 2.49
N ASP A 119 3.82 0.99 3.27
CA ASP A 119 3.44 1.62 4.52
C ASP A 119 4.24 1.01 5.69
N VAL A 120 5.11 1.84 6.27
CA VAL A 120 5.99 1.45 7.39
C VAL A 120 5.18 1.19 8.66
N GLY A 121 4.15 1.99 8.92
CA GLY A 121 3.34 1.86 10.13
C GLY A 121 2.55 0.56 10.12
N HIS A 122 1.93 0.21 9.00
CA HIS A 122 1.24 -1.06 8.81
C HIS A 122 2.19 -2.25 9.00
N ALA A 123 3.41 -2.16 8.47
CA ALA A 123 4.41 -3.21 8.62
C ALA A 123 4.95 -3.33 10.06
N ASN A 124 4.95 -2.25 10.83
CA ASN A 124 5.32 -2.27 12.26
C ASN A 124 4.39 -3.17 13.07
N LEU A 125 3.08 -3.14 12.78
CA LEU A 125 2.08 -3.99 13.44
C LEU A 125 2.31 -5.49 13.21
N ASN A 126 3.00 -5.83 12.12
CA ASN A 126 3.35 -7.20 11.78
C ASN A 126 4.79 -7.56 12.17
N GLY A 127 5.59 -6.61 12.66
CA GLY A 127 7.01 -6.81 12.97
C GLY A 127 7.88 -7.12 11.75
N GLN A 128 7.42 -6.73 10.54
CA GLN A 128 8.03 -7.16 9.26
C GLN A 128 8.62 -6.01 8.45
N ILE A 129 8.91 -4.85 9.04
CA ILE A 129 9.43 -3.67 8.30
C ILE A 129 10.68 -4.03 7.49
N GLN A 130 11.68 -4.62 8.15
CA GLN A 130 12.96 -4.95 7.51
C GLN A 130 12.82 -6.05 6.46
N ASP A 131 12.03 -7.08 6.77
CA ASP A 131 11.77 -8.18 5.86
C ASP A 131 11.06 -7.70 4.60
N PHE A 132 10.11 -6.77 4.72
CA PHE A 132 9.39 -6.20 3.59
C PHE A 132 10.31 -5.38 2.68
N VAL A 133 11.14 -4.50 3.25
CA VAL A 133 12.12 -3.71 2.47
C VAL A 133 13.10 -4.63 1.74
N LYS A 134 13.60 -5.66 2.43
CA LYS A 134 14.55 -6.61 1.85
C LYS A 134 13.92 -7.43 0.71
N ALA A 135 12.71 -7.95 0.91
CA ALA A 135 12.03 -8.79 -0.07
C ALA A 135 11.61 -8.02 -1.33
N PHE A 136 11.21 -6.74 -1.18
CA PHE A 136 10.54 -6.00 -2.25
C PHE A 136 11.24 -4.70 -2.68
N SER A 137 12.50 -4.49 -2.26
CA SER A 137 13.35 -3.33 -2.58
C SER A 137 13.18 -2.75 -4.00
N GLY A 138 13.24 -3.60 -5.04
CA GLY A 138 13.11 -3.17 -6.44
C GLY A 138 11.71 -2.72 -6.87
N LEU A 139 10.68 -3.10 -6.11
CA LEU A 139 9.26 -2.87 -6.39
C LEU A 139 8.70 -1.65 -5.65
N ILE A 140 9.32 -1.25 -4.54
CA ILE A 140 8.87 -0.10 -3.74
C ILE A 140 9.15 1.20 -4.49
N LYS A 141 8.09 1.99 -4.75
CA LYS A 141 8.16 3.29 -5.47
C LYS A 141 7.62 4.46 -4.64
N HIS A 142 6.95 4.16 -3.54
CA HIS A 142 6.37 5.14 -2.64
C HIS A 142 6.42 4.59 -1.22
N VAL A 143 6.61 5.45 -0.23
CA VAL A 143 6.64 5.03 1.18
C VAL A 143 5.80 5.99 2.00
N HIS A 144 4.82 5.46 2.72
CA HIS A 144 4.11 6.19 3.77
C HIS A 144 4.86 6.02 5.09
N VAL A 145 5.01 7.12 5.82
CA VAL A 145 5.70 7.17 7.10
C VAL A 145 4.80 7.79 8.16
N HIS A 146 4.49 6.99 9.16
CA HIS A 146 3.89 7.42 10.41
C HIS A 146 4.25 6.38 11.48
N ASP A 147 4.13 6.76 12.75
CA ASP A 147 4.52 5.91 13.86
C ASP A 147 3.30 5.27 14.53
N ASN A 148 3.54 4.23 15.33
CA ASN A 148 2.52 3.61 16.17
C ASN A 148 3.15 2.84 17.34
N ASP A 149 2.33 2.27 18.22
CA ASP A 149 2.79 1.55 19.41
C ASP A 149 3.12 0.06 19.14
N GLY A 150 3.09 -0.37 17.88
CA GLY A 150 3.24 -1.77 17.46
C GLY A 150 1.99 -2.63 17.66
N LYS A 151 0.85 -2.03 18.06
CA LYS A 151 -0.40 -2.77 18.34
C LYS A 151 -1.59 -2.25 17.57
N SER A 152 -1.62 -0.96 17.24
CA SER A 152 -2.73 -0.35 16.51
C SER A 152 -2.24 0.69 15.53
N ASP A 153 -3.03 0.94 14.50
CA ASP A 153 -2.67 1.88 13.45
C ASP A 153 -2.94 3.33 13.84
N LEU A 154 -2.05 3.90 14.65
CA LEU A 154 -2.30 5.15 15.37
C LEU A 154 -1.96 6.42 14.59
N HIS A 155 -1.27 6.33 13.45
CA HIS A 155 -0.81 7.49 12.68
C HIS A 155 -0.14 8.58 13.54
N LEU A 156 0.73 8.16 14.48
CA LEU A 156 1.47 9.08 15.34
C LEU A 156 2.57 9.80 14.54
N GLY A 157 3.00 10.97 15.02
CA GLY A 157 4.19 11.64 14.50
C GLY A 157 5.45 10.78 14.68
N LEU A 158 6.41 10.91 13.77
CA LEU A 158 7.63 10.09 13.76
C LEU A 158 8.44 10.26 15.05
N GLY A 159 8.90 9.15 15.62
CA GLY A 159 9.64 9.11 16.88
C GLY A 159 8.76 9.15 18.12
N ARG A 160 7.43 9.09 17.96
CA ARG A 160 6.46 9.05 19.08
C ARG A 160 5.88 7.65 19.32
N GLY A 161 6.27 6.66 18.53
CA GLY A 161 5.88 5.27 18.70
C GLY A 161 7.08 4.36 18.88
N THR A 162 6.98 3.15 18.32
CA THR A 162 7.96 2.07 18.46
C THR A 162 8.75 1.79 17.18
N VAL A 163 8.45 2.49 16.08
CA VAL A 163 9.20 2.31 14.83
C VAL A 163 10.65 2.78 15.02
N ASN A 164 11.60 1.90 14.72
CA ASN A 164 13.03 2.23 14.73
C ASN A 164 13.43 2.98 13.44
N TRP A 165 13.08 4.28 13.36
CA TRP A 165 13.29 5.09 12.15
C TRP A 165 14.73 5.11 11.60
N PRO A 166 15.79 5.21 12.40
CA PRO A 166 17.16 5.08 11.88
C PRO A 166 17.40 3.78 11.11
N GLU A 167 16.86 2.66 11.62
CA GLU A 167 16.97 1.36 10.96
C GLU A 167 16.16 1.30 9.67
N VAL A 168 14.93 1.84 9.68
CA VAL A 168 14.07 1.92 8.47
C VAL A 168 14.75 2.73 7.36
N ILE A 169 15.27 3.91 7.70
CA ILE A 169 15.93 4.79 6.72
C ILE A 169 17.21 4.15 6.17
N ASN A 170 18.00 3.47 7.02
CA ASN A 170 19.17 2.74 6.57
C ASN A 170 18.80 1.59 5.62
N ALA A 171 17.78 0.80 5.96
CA ALA A 171 17.34 -0.30 5.11
C ALA A 171 16.84 0.18 3.74
N LEU A 172 16.03 1.24 3.70
CA LEU A 172 15.59 1.85 2.44
C LEU A 172 16.79 2.39 1.62
N ARG A 173 17.78 2.99 2.29
CA ARG A 173 18.98 3.51 1.65
C ARG A 173 19.83 2.40 1.02
N GLU A 174 20.06 1.32 1.77
CA GLU A 174 20.79 0.11 1.33
C GLU A 174 20.06 -0.61 0.20
N ALA A 175 18.73 -0.63 0.24
CA ALA A 175 17.87 -1.12 -0.82
C ALA A 175 17.89 -0.26 -2.10
N GLY A 176 18.60 0.88 -2.07
CA GLY A 176 18.70 1.81 -3.19
C GLY A 176 17.45 2.66 -3.41
N TYR A 177 16.52 2.72 -2.45
CA TYR A 177 15.32 3.52 -2.56
C TYR A 177 15.67 5.02 -2.57
N ARG A 178 15.08 5.75 -3.53
CA ARG A 178 15.24 7.21 -3.72
C ARG A 178 13.91 7.91 -3.98
N GLY A 179 12.80 7.19 -3.80
CA GLY A 179 11.46 7.72 -4.00
C GLY A 179 10.99 8.60 -2.84
N PRO A 180 9.75 9.12 -2.91
CA PRO A 180 9.18 9.96 -1.87
C PRO A 180 8.97 9.21 -0.55
N LEU A 181 9.14 9.92 0.56
CA LEU A 181 8.67 9.54 1.89
C LEU A 181 7.54 10.50 2.25
N VAL A 182 6.33 10.00 2.47
CA VAL A 182 5.13 10.82 2.71
C VAL A 182 4.71 10.66 4.16
N VAL A 183 4.72 11.76 4.91
CA VAL A 183 4.28 11.77 6.30
C VAL A 183 2.76 11.70 6.35
N GLU A 184 2.22 10.68 7.02
CA GLU A 184 0.77 10.45 7.19
C GLU A 184 0.33 10.49 8.65
N SER A 185 1.00 11.32 9.47
CA SER A 185 0.57 11.52 10.86
C SER A 185 -0.61 12.49 10.96
N VAL A 186 -1.55 12.22 11.86
CA VAL A 186 -2.72 13.11 12.09
C VAL A 186 -2.30 14.40 12.77
N GLU A 187 -1.31 14.30 13.66
CA GLU A 187 -0.73 15.41 14.41
C GLU A 187 0.80 15.44 14.22
N ASN A 188 1.45 16.52 14.65
CA ASN A 188 2.91 16.69 14.60
C ASN A 188 3.56 16.46 13.22
N VAL A 189 2.87 16.84 12.14
CA VAL A 189 3.36 16.66 10.76
C VAL A 189 4.67 17.41 10.53
N TRP A 190 4.79 18.64 11.03
CA TRP A 190 6.00 19.44 10.84
C TRP A 190 7.20 18.89 11.59
N GLU A 191 6.98 18.46 12.83
CA GLU A 191 8.02 17.83 13.65
C GLU A 191 8.46 16.50 13.05
N SER A 192 7.52 15.74 12.50
CA SER A 192 7.81 14.53 11.73
C SER A 192 8.70 14.83 10.51
N LEU A 193 8.40 15.90 9.77
CA LEU A 193 9.23 16.32 8.63
C LEU A 193 10.64 16.75 9.08
N VAL A 194 10.77 17.49 10.18
CA VAL A 194 12.06 17.89 10.74
C VAL A 194 12.86 16.67 11.19
N PHE A 195 12.23 15.75 11.92
CA PHE A 195 12.82 14.51 12.37
C PHE A 195 13.31 13.66 11.20
N LEU A 196 12.46 13.48 10.18
CA LEU A 196 12.81 12.72 8.97
C LEU A 196 13.99 13.34 8.23
N ARG A 197 14.02 14.68 8.07
CA ARG A 197 15.14 15.37 7.45
C ARG A 197 16.45 15.15 8.20
N SER A 198 16.41 15.07 9.53
CA SER A 198 17.61 14.82 10.34
C SER A 198 18.21 13.43 10.12
N LEU A 199 17.39 12.44 9.72
CA LEU A 199 17.83 11.08 9.40
C LEU A 199 18.32 10.92 7.95
N LEU A 200 17.91 11.84 7.08
CA LEU A 200 18.28 11.83 5.66
C LEU A 200 19.55 12.65 5.35
N ALA A 201 19.96 13.52 6.27
CA ALA A 201 21.22 14.26 6.21
C ALA A 201 22.44 13.33 6.33
#